data_AF-A0A3A0DEG2-F1
#
_entry.id   AF-A0A3A0DEG2-F1
#
_cell.length_a   1.000
_cell.length_b   1.000
_cell.length_c   1.000
_cell.angle_alpha   90.00
_cell.angle_beta   90.00
_cell.angle_gamma   90.00
#
_symmetry.space_group_name_H-M   'P 1'
#
loop_
_entity.id
_entity.type
_entity.pdbx_description
1 polymer ?
#
loop_
_entity_poly.entity_id
_entity_poly.type
_entity_poly.pdbx_seq_one_letter_code
_entity_poly.pdbx_strand_id
1 'polypeptide(L)' 'MSRMPFKAREAPGKLLRAGYEIKRQSGSHVVLRHPDGRQTYVAMHPDILPGA' A
#
# COMPACT_ATOMS: atom_id res chain seq x y z
N MET A 1 21.91 -6.30 11.25
CA MET A 1 20.74 -6.70 10.44
C MET A 1 19.85 -5.48 10.27
N SER A 2 19.97 -4.78 9.14
CA SER A 2 19.29 -3.50 8.92
C SER A 2 17.86 -3.75 8.43
N ARG A 3 16.89 -3.29 9.23
CA ARG A 3 15.46 -3.33 8.95
C ARG A 3 15.18 -2.35 7.81
N MET A 4 14.94 -2.82 6.58
CA MET A 4 14.47 -1.95 5.50
C MET A 4 13.04 -1.49 5.82
N PRO A 5 12.77 -0.20 6.13
CA PRO A 5 11.41 0.28 6.13
C PRO A 5 10.99 0.33 4.66
N PHE A 6 10.07 -0.54 4.24
CA PHE A 6 9.42 -0.34 2.95
C PHE A 6 8.85 1.07 2.98
N LYS A 7 9.34 1.97 2.13
CA LYS A 7 8.75 3.30 2.01
C LYS A 7 7.29 3.04 1.64
N ALA A 8 6.32 3.59 2.38
CA ALA A 8 4.89 3.30 2.17
C ALA A 8 4.46 3.47 0.69
N ARG A 9 5.19 4.32 -0.05
CA ARG A 9 5.07 4.58 -1.49
C ARG A 9 5.41 3.38 -2.40
N GLU A 10 6.17 2.40 -1.93
CA GLU A 10 6.58 1.22 -2.70
C GLU A 10 5.54 0.09 -2.65
N ALA A 11 4.74 0.02 -1.59
CA ALA A 11 3.74 -1.03 -1.43
C ALA A 11 2.65 -1.03 -2.53
N PRO A 12 2.06 0.12 -2.91
CA PRO A 12 1.12 0.17 -4.04
C PRO A 12 1.78 -0.25 -5.34
N GLY A 13 3.04 0.17 -5.59
CA GLY A 13 3.75 -0.19 -6.81
C GLY A 13 3.94 -1.71 -6.96
N LYS A 14 4.21 -2.42 -5.86
CA LYS A 14 4.30 -3.89 -5.86
C LYS A 14 2.94 -4.55 -6.08
N LEU A 15 1.88 -4.03 -5.47
CA LEU A 15 0.53 -4.55 -5.65
C LEU A 15 0.02 -4.34 -7.07
N LEU A 16 0.28 -3.18 -7.66
CA LEU A 16 -0.01 -2.92 -9.08
C LEU A 16 0.72 -3.90 -10.00
N ARG A 17 2.01 -4.15 -9.76
CA ARG A 17 2.80 -5.16 -10.49
C ARG A 17 2.27 -6.59 -10.30
N ALA A 18 1.66 -6.86 -9.15
CA ALA A 18 1.02 -8.14 -8.84
C ALA A 18 -0.40 -8.26 -9.43
N GLY A 19 -0.83 -7.32 -10.28
CA GLY A 19 -2.13 -7.37 -10.97
C GLY A 19 -3.28 -6.73 -10.20
N TYR A 20 -3.02 -6.06 -9.07
CA TYR A 20 -4.05 -5.29 -8.39
C TYR A 20 -4.32 -3.98 -9.13
N GLU A 21 -5.55 -3.51 -9.05
CA GLU A 21 -5.98 -2.24 -9.60
C GLU A 21 -6.42 -1.31 -8.47
N ILE A 22 -6.11 -0.02 -8.56
CA ILE A 22 -6.62 0.98 -7.63
C ILE A 22 -8.11 1.20 -7.94
N LYS A 23 -8.98 0.87 -7.00
CA LYS A 23 -10.43 1.08 -7.14
C LYS A 23 -10.88 2.40 -6.51
N ARG A 24 -10.23 2.83 -5.43
CA ARG A 24 -10.56 4.10 -4.74
C ARG A 24 -9.35 4.63 -4.00
N GLN A 25 -9.18 5.96 -3.99
CA GLN A 25 -8.28 6.65 -3.08
C GLN A 25 -9.09 7.68 -2.28
N SER A 26 -8.90 7.71 -0.97
CA SER A 26 -9.53 8.67 -0.07
C SER A 26 -8.50 9.13 0.96
N GLY A 27 -8.08 10.39 0.87
CA GLY A 27 -6.97 10.91 1.64
C GLY A 27 -5.70 10.06 1.47
N SER A 28 -5.09 9.68 2.60
CA SER A 28 -3.93 8.78 2.62
C SER A 28 -4.27 7.31 2.44
N HIS A 29 -5.51 6.89 2.17
CA HIS A 29 -5.83 5.47 2.00
C HIS A 29 -6.10 5.12 0.54
N VAL A 30 -5.52 4.00 0.09
CA VAL A 30 -5.71 3.44 -1.25
C VAL A 30 -6.35 2.06 -1.12
N VAL A 31 -7.47 1.86 -1.81
CA VAL A 31 -8.14 0.57 -1.95
C VAL A 31 -7.68 -0.05 -3.26
N LEU A 32 -7.05 -1.22 -3.17
CA LEU A 32 -6.63 -2.00 -4.32
C LEU A 32 -7.44 -3.30 -4.39
N ARG A 33 -7.89 -3.66 -5.59
CA ARG A 33 -8.61 -4.91 -5.84
C ARG A 33 -7.98 -5.65 -7.00
N HIS A 34 -7.75 -6.94 -6.81
CA HIS A 34 -7.29 -7.84 -7.85
C HIS A 34 -8.50 -8.48 -8.55
N PRO A 35 -8.43 -8.76 -9.87
CA PRO A 35 -9.53 -9.37 -10.63
C PRO A 35 -9.95 -10.75 -10.12
N ASP A 36 -9.07 -11.47 -9.39
CA ASP A 36 -9.41 -12.73 -8.71
C ASP A 36 -10.35 -12.56 -7.50
N GLY A 37 -10.70 -11.32 -7.13
CA GLY A 37 -11.59 -10.98 -6.04
C GLY A 37 -10.90 -10.54 -4.75
N ARG A 38 -9.56 -10.61 -4.65
CA ARG A 38 -8.83 -10.11 -3.47
C ARG A 38 -8.92 -8.60 -3.37
N GLN A 39 -9.05 -8.08 -2.16
CA GLN A 39 -9.05 -6.65 -1.87
C GLN A 39 -8.10 -6.33 -0.73
N THR A 40 -7.36 -5.24 -0.86
CA THR A 40 -6.45 -4.76 0.18
C THR A 40 -6.56 -3.25 0.33
N TYR A 41 -6.25 -2.78 1.54
CA TYR A 41 -6.26 -1.38 1.93
C TYR A 41 -4.84 -0.98 2.32
N VAL A 42 -4.29 0.00 1.63
CA VAL A 42 -2.95 0.51 1.87
C VAL A 42 -3.05 1.92 2.44
N ALA A 43 -2.59 2.10 3.67
CA ALA A 43 -2.44 3.40 4.28
C ALA A 43 -1.09 4.02 3.83
N MET A 44 -1.19 5.07 3.02
CA MET A 44 -0.12 5.92 2.51
C MET A 44 0.11 7.11 3.44
N HIS A 45 0.30 6.87 4.74
CA HIS A 45 0.69 7.93 5.68
C HIS A 45 2.14 8.35 5.37
N PRO A 46 2.41 9.62 5.03
CA PRO A 46 3.77 10.08 4.78
C PRO A 46 4.65 10.04 6.04
N ASP A 47 4.07 10.07 7.25
CA ASP A 47 4.80 10.29 8.51
C ASP A 47 4.20 9.54 9.72
N ILE A 48 4.10 8.21 9.67
CA ILE A 48 3.85 7.43 10.90
C ILE A 48 4.91 6.33 11.03
N LEU A 49 6.00 6.69 11.70
CA LEU A 49 6.92 5.75 12.37
C LEU A 49 6.22 5.19 13.62
N PRO A 50 6.08 3.86 13.80
CA PRO A 50 5.72 3.32 15.10
C PRO A 50 6.95 3.30 16.01
N GLY A 51 6.99 4.25 16.95
CA GLY A 51 7.56 4.08 18.30
C GLY A 51 9.08 4.14 18.50
N ALA A 52 9.45 4.97 19.48
CA ALA A 52 10.72 5.11 20.22
C ALA A 52 11.78 6.03 19.62
#